data_AF-A0A9X4M9A4-F1
#
_entry.id   AF-A0A9X4M9A4-F1
#
_cell.length_a   1.000
_cell.length_b   1.000
_cell.length_c   1.000
_cell.angle_alpha   90.00
_cell.angle_beta   90.00
_cell.angle_gamma   90.00
#
_symmetry.space_group_name_H-M   'P 1'
#
loop_
_entity.id
_entity.type
_entity.pdbx_description
1 polymer ?
#
loop_
_entity_poly.entity_id
_entity_poly.type
_entity_poly.pdbx_seq_one_letter_code
_entity_poly.pdbx_strand_id
1 'polypeptide(L)'
;MESEVGRICDSAFELSVEEYMALDRLMGALLTGEVVAVPRKQFINVMEELVLSEAVARVAEIEATSNKVLDLGDIAAYALNRLPPLYATTEQGANYQRDRALADLQHLIAQQVKEAIDRNIDRPEFFPDRSNFGSINKDSVLSQLSNLLQAYAPDFEEKV
;
A
#
# COMPACT_ATOMS: atom_id res chain seq x y z
N MET A 1 -38.71 19.53 21.83
CA MET A 1 -38.11 18.28 21.32
C MET A 1 -38.67 17.91 19.96
N GLU A 2 -40.00 17.82 19.77
CA GLU A 2 -40.57 17.52 18.43
C GLU A 2 -40.36 18.63 17.38
N SER A 3 -40.33 19.90 17.81
CA SER A 3 -40.11 21.07 16.93
C SER A 3 -38.68 21.23 16.41
N GLU A 4 -37.70 20.61 17.06
CA GLU A 4 -36.29 20.64 16.63
C GLU A 4 -35.96 19.48 15.70
N VAL A 5 -36.58 18.32 15.92
CA VAL A 5 -36.48 17.15 15.02
C VAL A 5 -37.15 17.43 13.67
N GLY A 6 -38.26 18.17 13.64
CA GLY A 6 -38.90 18.60 12.39
C GLY A 6 -38.02 19.49 11.51
N ARG A 7 -37.23 20.41 12.10
CA ARG A 7 -36.31 21.27 11.33
C ARG A 7 -35.15 20.51 10.71
N ILE A 8 -34.70 19.41 11.33
CA ILE A 8 -33.63 18.56 10.79
C ILE A 8 -34.15 17.81 9.56
N CYS A 9 -35.41 17.36 9.57
CA CYS A 9 -36.07 16.73 8.43
C CYS A 9 -36.36 17.71 7.28
N ASP A 10 -36.76 18.95 7.58
CA ASP A 10 -36.97 19.98 6.55
C ASP A 10 -35.65 20.53 5.96
N SER A 11 -34.52 20.33 6.64
CA SER A 11 -33.17 20.65 6.13
C SER A 11 -32.53 19.51 5.33
N ALA A 12 -33.23 18.38 5.16
CA ALA A 12 -32.80 17.32 4.27
C ALA A 12 -33.01 17.79 2.84
N PHE A 13 -31.91 18.22 2.20
CA PHE A 13 -31.79 18.54 0.77
C PHE A 13 -32.91 17.91 -0.07
N GLU A 14 -33.76 18.75 -0.68
CA GLU A 14 -34.66 18.29 -1.74
C GLU A 14 -33.79 17.72 -2.86
N LEU A 15 -33.61 16.40 -2.89
CA LEU A 15 -32.90 15.73 -3.98
C LEU A 15 -33.62 16.08 -5.27
N SER A 16 -32.85 16.46 -6.29
CA SER A 16 -33.37 16.60 -7.64
C SER A 16 -33.95 15.28 -8.14
N VAL A 17 -34.84 15.34 -9.13
CA VAL A 17 -35.43 14.14 -9.74
C VAL A 17 -34.36 13.16 -10.23
N GLU A 18 -33.24 13.69 -10.73
CA GLU A 18 -32.09 12.89 -11.19
C GLU A 18 -31.40 12.14 -10.04
N GLU A 19 -31.21 12.79 -8.89
CA GLU A 19 -30.61 12.16 -7.70
C GLU A 19 -31.53 11.10 -7.10
N TYR A 20 -32.84 11.31 -7.12
CA TYR A 20 -33.82 10.29 -6.73
C TYR A 20 -33.79 9.07 -7.65
N MET A 21 -33.73 9.28 -8.97
CA MET A 21 -33.62 8.18 -9.94
C MET A 21 -32.29 7.42 -9.79
N ALA A 22 -31.20 8.12 -9.49
CA ALA A 22 -29.91 7.49 -9.20
C ALA A 22 -29.95 6.66 -7.92
N LEU A 23 -30.62 7.17 -6.87
CA LEU A 23 -30.77 6.47 -5.60
C LEU A 23 -31.63 5.21 -5.75
N ASP A 24 -32.73 5.29 -6.50
CA ASP A 24 -33.61 4.14 -6.77
C ASP A 24 -32.91 3.06 -7.57
N ARG A 25 -32.10 3.46 -8.57
CA ARG A 25 -31.23 2.54 -9.31
C ARG A 25 -30.20 1.87 -8.40
N LEU A 26 -29.59 2.62 -7.47
CA LEU A 26 -28.61 2.10 -6.52
C LEU A 26 -29.29 1.11 -5.55
N MET A 27 -30.48 1.44 -5.02
CA MET A 27 -31.28 0.52 -4.20
C MET A 27 -31.61 -0.77 -4.94
N GLY A 28 -32.07 -0.67 -6.20
CA GLY A 28 -32.33 -1.82 -7.03
C GLY A 28 -31.11 -2.73 -7.16
N ALA A 29 -29.95 -2.16 -7.46
CA ALA A 29 -28.70 -2.88 -7.60
C ALA A 29 -28.19 -3.52 -6.29
N LEU A 30 -28.45 -2.89 -5.13
CA LEU A 30 -28.14 -3.47 -3.82
C LEU A 30 -29.08 -4.64 -3.48
N LEU A 31 -30.36 -4.55 -3.83
CA LEU A 31 -31.36 -5.59 -3.56
C LEU A 31 -31.21 -6.81 -4.48
N THR A 32 -30.83 -6.60 -5.73
CA THR A 32 -30.55 -7.68 -6.70
C THR A 32 -29.20 -8.35 -6.46
N GLY A 33 -28.35 -7.78 -5.60
CA GLY A 33 -26.99 -8.26 -5.33
C GLY A 33 -26.01 -7.97 -6.47
N GLU A 34 -26.37 -7.13 -7.43
CA GLU A 34 -25.47 -6.64 -8.48
C GLU A 34 -24.36 -5.76 -7.88
N VAL A 35 -24.68 -5.06 -6.78
CA VAL A 35 -23.71 -4.29 -5.97
C VAL A 35 -23.62 -4.91 -4.59
N VAL A 36 -22.43 -5.40 -4.24
CA VAL A 36 -22.14 -5.88 -2.89
C VAL A 36 -21.51 -4.76 -2.09
N ALA A 37 -22.22 -4.29 -1.06
CA ALA A 37 -21.64 -3.36 -0.10
C ALA A 37 -20.63 -4.13 0.79
N VAL A 38 -19.34 -3.95 0.50
CA VAL A 38 -18.27 -4.50 1.34
C VAL A 38 -18.27 -3.73 2.68
N PRO A 39 -18.25 -4.40 3.84
CA PRO A 39 -18.20 -3.72 5.13
C PRO A 39 -17.00 -2.77 5.17
N ARG A 40 -17.25 -1.52 5.59
CA ARG A 40 -16.22 -0.49 5.70
C ARG A 40 -15.09 -0.96 6.62
N LYS A 41 -13.83 -0.70 6.24
CA LYS A 41 -12.67 -0.90 7.11
C LYS A 41 -12.91 -0.14 8.42
N GLN A 42 -12.95 -0.84 9.54
CA GLN A 42 -13.19 -0.25 10.87
C GLN A 42 -11.97 0.53 11.39
N PHE A 43 -10.81 0.31 10.80
CA PHE A 43 -9.57 1.01 11.08
C PHE A 43 -8.73 1.11 9.81
N ILE A 44 -7.92 2.15 9.71
CA ILE A 44 -6.97 2.38 8.61
C ILE A 44 -5.62 2.80 9.17
N ASN A 45 -4.52 2.41 8.51
CA ASN A 45 -3.19 2.97 8.76
C ASN A 45 -3.01 4.18 7.83
N VAL A 46 -2.95 5.38 8.40
CA VAL A 46 -2.80 6.63 7.64
C VAL A 46 -1.47 6.68 6.89
N MET A 47 -0.45 5.96 7.37
CA MET A 47 0.85 5.89 6.71
C MET A 47 0.79 5.20 5.33
N GLU A 48 -0.16 4.29 5.10
CA GLU A 48 -0.29 3.62 3.80
C GLU A 48 -0.52 4.63 2.67
N GLU A 49 -1.43 5.59 2.88
CA GLU A 49 -1.73 6.64 1.91
C GLU A 49 -0.50 7.51 1.63
N LEU A 50 0.13 8.03 2.68
CA LEU A 50 1.28 8.94 2.57
C LEU A 50 2.49 8.29 1.90
N VAL A 51 2.79 7.05 2.27
CA VAL A 51 3.92 6.29 1.70
C VAL A 51 3.65 5.93 0.25
N LEU A 52 2.42 5.51 -0.08
CA LEU A 52 2.06 5.21 -1.47
C LEU A 52 2.16 6.45 -2.36
N SER A 53 1.68 7.61 -1.89
CA SER A 53 1.80 8.86 -2.64
C SER A 53 3.25 9.25 -2.92
N GLU A 54 4.13 9.19 -1.90
CA GLU A 54 5.55 9.49 -2.08
C GLU A 54 6.24 8.46 -2.98
N ALA A 55 5.96 7.16 -2.78
CA ALA A 55 6.56 6.10 -3.58
C ALA A 55 6.17 6.20 -5.06
N VAL A 56 4.90 6.46 -5.37
CA VAL A 56 4.44 6.67 -6.76
C VAL A 56 5.15 7.86 -7.39
N ALA A 57 5.26 8.99 -6.68
CA ALA A 57 5.96 10.16 -7.20
C ALA A 57 7.43 9.86 -7.53
N ARG A 58 8.15 9.21 -6.61
CA ARG A 58 9.57 8.86 -6.78
C ARG A 58 9.81 7.80 -7.85
N VAL A 59 8.98 6.77 -7.88
CA VAL A 59 9.09 5.72 -8.90
C VAL A 59 8.82 6.30 -10.29
N ALA A 60 7.79 7.13 -10.45
CA ALA A 60 7.50 7.77 -11.74
C ALA A 60 8.64 8.67 -12.24
N GLU A 61 9.30 9.42 -11.35
CA GLU A 61 10.50 10.22 -11.69
C GLU A 61 11.65 9.33 -12.19
N ILE A 62 11.86 8.18 -11.55
CA ILE A 62 12.96 7.27 -11.87
C ILE A 62 12.67 6.47 -13.12
N GLU A 63 11.47 5.95 -13.31
CA GLU A 63 11.07 5.22 -14.54
C GLU A 63 11.07 6.13 -15.78
N ALA A 64 10.80 7.43 -15.60
CA ALA A 64 10.95 8.41 -16.68
C ALA A 64 12.43 8.65 -17.07
N THR A 65 13.36 8.48 -16.12
CA THR A 65 14.80 8.74 -16.31
C THR A 65 15.59 7.46 -16.66
N SER A 66 15.14 6.33 -16.13
CA SER A 66 15.76 5.00 -16.21
C SER A 66 14.75 4.02 -16.79
N ASN A 67 15.14 3.24 -17.78
CA ASN A 67 14.28 2.24 -18.42
C ASN A 67 14.11 0.95 -17.57
N LYS A 68 14.12 1.07 -16.24
CA LYS A 68 13.93 -0.02 -15.28
C LYS A 68 12.51 0.06 -14.73
N VAL A 69 11.82 -1.08 -14.65
CA VAL A 69 10.50 -1.19 -14.01
C VAL A 69 10.71 -1.49 -12.53
N LEU A 70 10.16 -0.65 -11.65
CA LEU A 70 10.26 -0.84 -10.21
C LEU A 70 8.94 -1.38 -9.64
N ASP A 71 9.02 -2.37 -8.76
CA ASP A 71 7.82 -2.87 -8.07
C ASP A 71 7.43 -1.95 -6.90
N LEU A 72 6.38 -1.16 -7.14
CA LEU A 72 5.78 -0.27 -6.14
C LEU A 72 5.33 -1.03 -4.88
N GLY A 73 4.86 -2.27 -5.02
CA GLY A 73 4.38 -3.09 -3.91
C GLY A 73 5.51 -3.42 -2.93
N ASP A 74 6.64 -3.90 -3.46
CA ASP A 74 7.84 -4.20 -2.68
C ASP A 74 8.43 -2.94 -2.02
N ILE A 75 8.45 -1.80 -2.74
CA ILE A 75 8.94 -0.51 -2.22
C ILE A 75 8.07 -0.03 -1.07
N ALA A 76 6.74 -0.01 -1.25
CA ALA A 76 5.80 0.43 -0.23
C ALA A 76 5.84 -0.48 1.00
N ALA A 77 5.88 -1.81 0.79
CA ALA A 77 5.98 -2.78 1.88
C ALA A 77 7.28 -2.61 2.67
N TYR A 78 8.42 -2.41 1.99
CA TYR A 78 9.69 -2.18 2.65
C TYR A 78 9.66 -0.91 3.51
N ALA A 79 9.13 0.19 2.98
CA ALA A 79 9.02 1.45 3.71
C ALA A 79 8.05 1.35 4.90
N LEU A 80 6.85 0.82 4.69
CA LEU A 80 5.83 0.69 5.74
C LEU A 80 6.29 -0.17 6.92
N ASN A 81 7.08 -1.23 6.67
CA ASN A 81 7.63 -2.09 7.72
C ASN A 81 8.67 -1.40 8.62
N ARG A 82 9.10 -0.18 8.27
CA ARG A 82 10.11 0.60 8.99
C ARG A 82 9.58 1.90 9.57
N LEU A 83 8.32 2.21 9.26
CA LEU A 83 7.65 3.41 9.71
C LEU A 83 6.75 3.09 10.90
N PRO A 84 6.61 4.02 11.87
CA PRO A 84 5.66 3.83 12.95
C PRO A 84 4.23 3.80 12.36
N PRO A 85 3.41 2.78 12.67
CA PRO A 85 2.05 2.70 12.16
C PRO A 85 1.14 3.73 12.84
N LEU A 86 0.29 4.40 12.07
CA LEU A 86 -0.66 5.39 12.57
C LEU A 86 -2.09 4.95 12.27
N TYR A 87 -2.66 4.15 13.18
CA TYR A 87 -4.02 3.68 13.04
C TYR A 87 -5.06 4.71 13.51
N ALA A 88 -6.17 4.78 12.77
CA ALA A 88 -7.35 5.57 13.10
C ALA A 88 -8.63 4.78 12.81
N THR A 89 -9.64 4.94 13.67
CA THR A 89 -10.99 4.33 13.56
C THR A 89 -12.08 5.33 13.17
N THR A 90 -11.74 6.63 13.18
CA THR A 90 -12.63 7.73 12.80
C THR A 90 -11.96 8.60 11.75
N GLU A 91 -12.77 9.27 10.93
CA GLU A 91 -12.27 10.19 9.89
C GLU A 91 -11.51 11.37 10.49
N GLN A 92 -12.02 11.95 11.57
CA GLN A 92 -11.35 13.03 12.30
C GLN A 92 -9.99 12.58 12.85
N GLY A 93 -9.92 11.37 13.42
CA GLY A 93 -8.66 10.79 13.89
C GLY A 93 -7.67 10.54 12.75
N ALA A 94 -8.16 10.10 11.58
CA ALA A 94 -7.32 9.91 10.41
C ALA A 94 -6.71 11.23 9.91
N ASN A 95 -7.52 12.30 9.85
CA ASN A 95 -7.05 13.63 9.46
C ASN A 95 -6.00 14.17 10.43
N TYR A 96 -6.25 14.08 11.74
CA TYR A 96 -5.29 14.50 12.76
C TYR A 96 -3.95 13.76 12.63
N GLN A 97 -4.00 12.42 12.44
CA GLN A 97 -2.79 11.62 12.28
C GLN A 97 -2.07 11.94 10.97
N ARG A 98 -2.80 12.29 9.90
CA ARG A 98 -2.22 12.72 8.63
C ARG A 98 -1.45 14.02 8.79
N ASP A 99 -2.08 15.03 9.41
CA ASP A 99 -1.45 16.35 9.63
C ASP A 99 -0.20 16.22 10.51
N ARG A 100 -0.29 15.40 11.56
CA ARG A 100 0.86 15.08 12.41
C ARG A 100 1.99 14.37 11.65
N ALA A 101 1.66 13.38 10.81
CA ALA A 101 2.65 12.67 10.02
C ALA A 101 3.34 13.59 9.00
N LEU A 102 2.60 14.52 8.39
CA LEU A 102 3.16 15.53 7.50
C LEU A 102 4.10 16.49 8.24
N ALA A 103 3.77 16.90 9.47
CA ALA A 103 4.61 17.78 10.26
C ALA A 103 5.90 17.09 10.77
N ASP A 104 5.77 15.87 11.32
CA ASP A 104 6.85 15.23 12.09
C ASP A 104 7.61 14.14 11.31
N LEU A 105 6.93 13.45 10.38
CA LEU A 105 7.41 12.21 9.79
C LEU A 105 7.70 12.30 8.29
N GLN A 106 7.38 13.41 7.62
CA GLN A 106 7.56 13.56 6.17
C GLN A 106 9.00 13.28 5.71
N HIS A 107 9.99 13.83 6.43
CA HIS A 107 11.40 13.57 6.13
C HIS A 107 11.75 12.08 6.25
N LEU A 108 11.22 11.43 7.28
CA LEU A 108 11.48 10.02 7.56
C LEU A 108 10.81 9.13 6.50
N ILE A 109 9.59 9.46 6.07
CA ILE A 109 8.91 8.79 4.95
C ILE A 109 9.76 8.87 3.68
N ALA A 110 10.18 10.08 3.29
CA ALA A 110 11.00 10.29 2.09
C ALA A 110 12.32 9.50 2.15
N GLN A 111 12.97 9.46 3.32
CA GLN A 111 14.19 8.68 3.51
C GLN A 111 13.93 7.17 3.34
N GLN A 112 12.89 6.63 3.97
CA GLN A 112 12.59 5.19 3.88
C GLN A 112 12.17 4.76 2.48
N VAL A 113 11.41 5.59 1.76
CA VAL A 113 11.07 5.37 0.35
C VAL A 113 12.31 5.38 -0.52
N LYS A 114 13.23 6.33 -0.31
CA LYS A 114 14.49 6.38 -1.05
C LYS A 114 15.34 5.12 -0.81
N GLU A 115 15.53 4.72 0.45
CA GLU A 115 16.27 3.50 0.80
C GLU A 115 15.62 2.24 0.18
N ALA A 116 14.28 2.21 0.10
CA ALA A 116 13.55 1.12 -0.53
C ALA A 116 13.84 1.03 -2.03
N ILE A 117 13.84 2.17 -2.71
CA ILE A 117 14.14 2.29 -4.15
C ILE A 117 15.57 1.87 -4.43
N ASP A 118 16.55 2.40 -3.71
CA ASP A 118 17.97 2.09 -3.91
C ASP A 118 18.21 0.57 -3.82
N ARG A 119 17.60 -0.09 -2.82
CA ARG A 119 17.65 -1.55 -2.68
C ARG A 119 16.95 -2.31 -3.78
N ASN A 120 15.85 -1.77 -4.32
CA ASN A 120 15.12 -2.41 -5.42
C ASN A 120 15.96 -2.35 -6.71
N ILE A 121 16.66 -1.25 -6.95
CA ILE A 121 17.57 -1.06 -8.10
C ILE A 121 18.77 -2.01 -8.04
N ASP A 122 19.33 -2.20 -6.84
CA ASP A 122 20.50 -3.07 -6.59
C ASP A 122 20.15 -4.57 -6.52
N ARG A 123 18.86 -4.92 -6.56
CA ARG A 123 18.42 -6.31 -6.42
C ARG A 123 18.74 -7.10 -7.70
N PRO A 124 19.53 -8.19 -7.62
CA PRO A 124 19.72 -9.08 -8.76
C PRO A 124 18.42 -9.82 -9.07
N GLU A 125 18.10 -10.01 -10.36
CA GLU A 125 16.96 -10.82 -10.77
C GLU A 125 17.13 -12.25 -10.26
N PHE A 126 16.19 -12.70 -9.44
CA PHE A 126 16.27 -13.98 -8.77
C PHE A 126 15.36 -14.98 -9.49
N PHE A 127 15.93 -16.05 -10.01
CA PHE A 127 15.21 -17.24 -10.44
C PHE A 127 15.81 -18.44 -9.70
N PRO A 128 15.04 -19.27 -8.97
CA PRO A 128 13.59 -19.25 -8.73
C PRO A 128 13.18 -18.47 -7.48
N ASP A 129 11.93 -17.99 -7.42
CA ASP A 129 11.33 -17.34 -6.25
C ASP A 129 11.65 -18.08 -4.94
N ARG A 130 12.11 -17.30 -3.94
CA ARG A 130 12.39 -17.70 -2.53
C ARG A 130 12.01 -19.15 -2.21
N SER A 131 12.95 -20.06 -2.41
CA SER A 131 12.74 -21.46 -2.03
C SER A 131 12.87 -21.60 -0.52
N ASN A 132 11.85 -22.20 0.11
CA ASN A 132 11.90 -22.52 1.53
C ASN A 132 13.00 -23.57 1.73
N PHE A 133 14.02 -23.27 2.54
CA PHE A 133 15.01 -24.27 2.93
C PHE A 133 14.29 -25.49 3.54
N GLY A 134 14.52 -26.67 2.94
CA GLY A 134 13.99 -27.95 3.44
C GLY A 134 12.67 -28.44 2.82
N SER A 135 12.04 -27.71 1.89
CA SER A 135 10.89 -28.26 1.17
C SER A 135 11.36 -29.03 -0.07
N ILE A 136 11.39 -30.37 0.04
CA ILE A 136 11.34 -31.39 -1.03
C ILE A 136 12.65 -32.11 -1.40
N ASN A 137 13.86 -31.54 -1.28
CA ASN A 137 15.09 -32.25 -1.69
C ASN A 137 15.97 -32.73 -0.53
N LYS A 138 16.43 -33.99 -0.61
CA LYS A 138 17.43 -34.64 0.25
C LYS A 138 18.84 -34.01 0.18
N ASP A 139 18.96 -32.86 -0.46
CA ASP A 139 20.21 -32.14 -0.58
C ASP A 139 20.52 -31.46 0.75
N SER A 140 21.73 -31.67 1.25
CA SER A 140 22.20 -31.09 2.51
C SER A 140 21.99 -29.58 2.53
N VAL A 141 21.67 -29.01 3.69
CA VAL A 141 21.56 -27.55 3.89
C VAL A 141 22.79 -26.80 3.35
N LEU A 142 23.97 -27.44 3.37
CA LEU A 142 25.21 -26.91 2.84
C LEU A 142 25.19 -26.71 1.32
N SER A 143 24.62 -27.63 0.54
CA SER A 143 24.54 -27.47 -0.92
C SER A 143 23.50 -26.42 -1.31
N GLN A 144 22.41 -26.30 -0.55
CA GLN A 144 21.43 -25.22 -0.73
C GLN A 144 22.06 -23.85 -0.43
N LEU A 145 22.84 -23.74 0.65
CA LEU A 145 23.60 -22.52 0.98
C LEU A 145 24.67 -22.22 -0.07
N SER A 146 25.41 -23.22 -0.55
CA SER A 146 26.43 -23.05 -1.59
C SER A 146 25.84 -22.48 -2.87
N ASN A 147 24.71 -23.04 -3.33
CA ASN A 147 24.03 -22.55 -4.52
C ASN A 147 23.52 -21.12 -4.35
N LEU A 148 23.05 -20.77 -3.14
CA LEU A 148 22.59 -19.42 -2.84
C LEU A 148 23.77 -18.44 -2.82
N LEU A 149 24.88 -18.78 -2.16
CA LEU A 149 26.06 -17.93 -2.12
C LEU A 149 26.64 -17.69 -3.53
N GLN A 150 26.64 -18.71 -4.38
CA GLN A 150 27.07 -18.59 -5.78
C GLN A 150 26.14 -17.69 -6.59
N ALA A 151 24.82 -17.75 -6.36
CA ALA A 151 23.85 -16.85 -6.99
C ALA A 151 23.99 -15.38 -6.50
N TYR A 152 24.44 -15.16 -5.26
CA TYR A 152 24.67 -13.82 -4.71
C TYR A 152 26.00 -13.19 -5.13
N ALA A 153 26.94 -13.99 -5.64
CA ALA A 153 28.27 -13.51 -6.01
C ALA A 153 28.74 -14.17 -7.32
N PRO A 154 28.09 -13.86 -8.47
CA PRO A 154 28.43 -14.47 -9.76
C PRO A 154 29.87 -14.16 -10.19
N ASP A 155 30.44 -13.03 -9.74
CA ASP A 155 31.79 -12.58 -10.08
C ASP A 155 32.88 -13.03 -9.10
N PHE A 156 32.53 -13.80 -8.04
CA PHE A 156 33.50 -14.17 -6.99
C PHE A 156 34.48 -15.27 -7.43
N GLU A 157 34.12 -16.06 -8.45
CA GLU A 157 35.01 -17.06 -9.04
C GLU A 157 35.61 -16.59 -10.37
N GLU A 158 36.16 -15.37 -10.42
CA GLU A 158 37.18 -15.06 -11.44
C GLU A 158 38.38 -15.99 -11.23
N LYS A 159 38.43 -17.04 -12.05
CA LYS A 159 39.48 -18.05 -12.10
C LYS A 159 40.87 -17.41 -12.19
N VAL A 160 41.73 -17.73 -11.23
CA VAL A 160 43.19 -17.71 -11.38
C VAL A 160 43.64 -19.05 -11.97
#